data_AF-A0A497I6N0-F1
#
_entry.id   AF-A0A497I6N0-F1
#
_cell.length_a   1.000
_cell.length_b   1.000
_cell.length_c   1.000
_cell.angle_alpha   90.00
_cell.angle_beta   90.00
_cell.angle_gamma   90.00
#
_symmetry.space_group_name_H-M   'P 1'
#
loop_
_entity.id
_entity.type
_entity.pdbx_description
1 polymer ?
#
loop_
_entity_poly.entity_id
_entity_poly.type
_entity_poly.pdbx_seq_one_letter_code
_entity_poly.pdbx_strand_id
1 'polypeptide(L)'
;MFTNRPVSYRLVIKEIINGELNTDERPKIIINNTPVERVDITGVVVRKNEYENYGVLVIDDSTETIRAKFFKDTVNQIKHI
;
A
#
# COMPACT_ATOMS: atom_id res chain seq x y z
N MET A 1 14.53 -21.24 9.57
CA MET A 1 13.99 -19.98 10.13
C MET A 1 12.72 -19.65 9.35
N PHE A 2 11.54 -19.95 9.88
CA PHE A 2 10.29 -19.63 9.20
C PHE A 2 10.08 -18.11 9.31
N THR A 3 10.20 -17.40 8.20
CA THR A 3 9.76 -16.01 8.16
C THR A 3 8.24 -16.06 8.11
N ASN A 4 7.57 -15.77 9.24
CA ASN A 4 6.13 -15.57 9.25
C ASN A 4 5.84 -14.32 8.41
N ARG A 5 5.59 -14.52 7.11
CA ARG A 5 5.17 -13.43 6.22
C ARG A 5 3.83 -12.92 6.72
N PRO A 6 3.66 -11.59 6.91
CA PRO A 6 2.38 -11.04 7.31
C PRO A 6 1.28 -11.43 6.33
N VAL A 7 0.10 -11.77 6.87
CA VAL A 7 -1.11 -12.03 6.09
C VAL A 7 -1.45 -10.79 5.26
N SER A 8 -1.77 -10.99 3.98
CA SER A 8 -2.23 -9.92 3.10
C SER A 8 -3.75 -9.81 3.24
N TYR A 9 -4.24 -8.68 3.77
CA TYR A 9 -5.68 -8.42 3.91
C TYR A 9 -6.20 -7.69 2.68
N ARG A 10 -7.29 -8.16 2.09
CA ARG A 10 -7.99 -7.41 1.05
C ARG A 10 -8.85 -6.33 1.70
N LEU A 11 -8.58 -5.07 1.37
CA LEU A 11 -9.24 -3.90 1.97
C LEU A 11 -9.52 -2.85 0.90
N VAL A 12 -10.50 -1.99 1.14
CA VAL A 12 -10.67 -0.76 0.36
C VAL A 12 -9.83 0.38 0.96
N ILE A 13 -9.43 1.34 0.13
CA ILE A 13 -8.57 2.46 0.52
C ILE A 13 -9.17 3.26 1.67
N LYS A 14 -10.50 3.45 1.69
CA LYS A 14 -11.19 4.13 2.78
C LYS A 14 -10.99 3.45 4.14
N GLU A 15 -10.92 2.12 4.20
CA GLU A 15 -10.66 1.40 5.47
C GLU A 15 -9.22 1.64 5.94
N ILE A 16 -8.28 1.70 5.01
CA ILE A 16 -6.87 1.97 5.29
C ILE A 16 -6.69 3.38 5.85
N ILE A 17 -7.33 4.38 5.23
CA ILE A 17 -7.25 5.79 5.65
C ILE A 17 -7.90 6.02 7.01
N ASN A 18 -9.01 5.34 7.29
CA ASN A 18 -9.72 5.45 8.57
C ASN A 18 -9.08 4.61 9.70
N GLY A 19 -8.10 3.75 9.38
CA GLY A 19 -7.42 2.93 10.37
C GLY A 19 -6.44 3.72 11.23
N GLU A 20 -6.13 3.19 12.41
CA GLU A 20 -5.22 3.84 13.34
C GLU A 20 -3.77 3.42 13.06
N LEU A 21 -2.87 4.38 12.88
CA LEU A 21 -1.47 4.09 12.68
C LEU A 21 -0.79 3.75 14.02
N ASN A 22 -0.19 2.57 14.13
CA ASN A 22 0.73 2.20 15.21
C ASN A 22 2.16 2.11 14.67
N THR A 23 3.08 2.82 15.32
CA THR A 23 4.50 2.91 14.91
C THR A 23 5.49 2.38 15.95
N ASP A 24 5.03 1.65 16.97
CA ASP A 24 5.89 1.25 18.10
C ASP A 24 6.98 0.24 17.69
N GLU A 25 6.72 -0.56 16.67
CA GLU A 25 7.65 -1.55 16.12
C GLU A 25 7.79 -1.36 14.60
N ARG A 26 7.08 -2.19 13.83
CA ARG A 26 6.90 -2.04 12.39
C ARG A 26 5.59 -1.27 12.16
N PRO A 27 5.60 -0.22 11.32
CA PRO A 27 4.39 0.52 11.00
C PRO A 27 3.28 -0.42 10.54
N LYS A 28 2.16 -0.37 11.26
CA LYS A 28 0.96 -1.18 11.03
C LYS A 28 -0.26 -0.30 11.21
N ILE A 29 -1.32 -0.65 10.51
CA ILE A 29 -2.61 0.01 10.64
C ILE A 29 -3.52 -0.90 11.46
N ILE A 30 -4.16 -0.38 12.49
CA ILE A 30 -5.13 -1.11 13.30
C ILE A 30 -6.51 -0.88 12.69
N ILE A 31 -7.14 -1.97 12.24
CA ILE A 31 -8.47 -1.95 11.64
C ILE A 31 -9.31 -2.98 12.41
N ASN A 32 -10.38 -2.54 13.07
CA ASN A 32 -11.24 -3.41 13.88
C ASN A 32 -10.44 -4.28 14.88
N ASN A 33 -9.52 -3.66 15.64
CA ASN A 33 -8.58 -4.33 16.56
C ASN A 33 -7.63 -5.35 15.93
N THR A 34 -7.53 -5.39 14.59
CA THR A 34 -6.63 -6.28 13.87
C THR A 34 -5.43 -5.49 13.37
N PRO A 35 -4.18 -5.88 13.72
CA PRO A 35 -2.98 -5.26 13.18
C PRO A 35 -2.75 -5.70 11.73
N VAL A 36 -2.71 -4.73 10.81
CA VAL A 36 -2.55 -4.94 9.37
C VAL A 36 -1.20 -4.35 8.92
N GLU A 37 -0.30 -5.22 8.46
CA GLU A 37 1.01 -4.85 7.91
C GLU A 37 1.07 -4.96 6.37
N ARG A 38 0.16 -5.73 5.78
CA ARG A 38 0.14 -6.00 4.33
C ARG A 38 -1.29 -5.96 3.82
N VAL A 39 -1.49 -5.23 2.74
CA VAL A 39 -2.78 -5.02 2.10
C VAL A 39 -2.73 -5.45 0.64
N ASP A 40 -3.86 -5.97 0.16
CA ASP A 40 -4.17 -6.16 -1.25
C ASP A 40 -5.30 -5.20 -1.63
N ILE A 41 -5.05 -4.34 -2.61
CA ILE A 41 -5.97 -3.29 -3.06
C ILE A 41 -6.16 -3.46 -4.57
N THR A 42 -7.41 -3.32 -5.02
CA THR A 42 -7.74 -3.26 -6.45
C THR A 42 -8.29 -1.87 -6.75
N GLY A 43 -7.73 -1.19 -7.74
CA GLY A 43 -8.17 0.14 -8.15
C GLY A 43 -7.61 0.55 -9.51
N VAL A 44 -8.02 1.72 -9.96
CA VAL A 44 -7.57 2.35 -11.20
C VAL A 44 -6.38 3.25 -10.91
N VAL A 45 -5.33 3.17 -11.73
CA VAL A 45 -4.22 4.12 -11.68
C VAL A 45 -4.67 5.43 -12.31
N VAL A 46 -4.77 6.49 -11.51
CA VAL A 46 -5.21 7.82 -11.96
C VAL A 46 -4.05 8.79 -12.20
N ARG A 47 -2.87 8.49 -11.66
CA ARG A 47 -1.64 9.26 -11.91
C ARG A 47 -0.40 8.41 -11.67
N LYS A 48 0.62 8.62 -12.49
CA LYS A 48 1.95 8.05 -12.34
C LYS A 48 2.99 9.17 -12.26
N ASN A 49 3.88 9.10 -11.27
CA ASN A 49 4.99 10.03 -11.12
C ASN A 49 6.29 9.22 -11.01
N GLU A 50 7.30 9.59 -11.78
CA GLU A 50 8.63 8.97 -11.75
C GLU A 50 9.64 9.97 -11.17
N TYR A 51 10.48 9.47 -10.27
CA TYR A 51 11.60 10.19 -9.67
C TYR A 51 12.86 9.35 -9.82
N GLU A 52 14.03 9.97 -9.65
CA GLU A 52 15.34 9.34 -9.87
C GLU A 52 15.50 7.99 -9.15
N ASN A 53 14.94 7.86 -7.94
CA ASN A 53 15.14 6.69 -7.07
C ASN A 53 13.85 5.93 -6.71
N TYR A 54 12.68 6.40 -7.16
CA TYR A 54 11.41 5.78 -6.82
C TYR A 54 10.29 6.18 -7.79
N GLY A 55 9.26 5.33 -7.88
CA GLY A 55 8.00 5.64 -8.58
C GLY A 55 6.87 5.84 -7.58
N VAL A 56 5.86 6.61 -7.96
CA VAL A 56 4.61 6.73 -7.22
C VAL A 56 3.42 6.53 -8.17
N LEU A 57 2.56 5.58 -7.83
CA LEU A 57 1.24 5.46 -8.43
C LEU A 57 0.21 6.07 -7.49
N VAL A 58 -0.71 6.85 -8.03
CA VAL A 58 -1.94 7.26 -7.36
C VAL A 58 -3.03 6.30 -7.81
N ILE A 59 -3.60 5.58 -6.86
CA ILE A 59 -4.60 4.53 -7.08
C ILE A 59 -5.92 5.02 -6.50
N ASP A 60 -7.00 4.88 -7.26
CA ASP A 60 -8.39 5.17 -6.88
C ASP A 60 -9.20 3.87 -6.93
N ASP A 61 -9.86 3.50 -5.84
CA ASP A 61 -10.70 2.29 -5.77
C ASP A 61 -12.20 2.58 -5.68
N SER A 62 -12.61 3.80 -6.06
CA SER A 62 -13.95 4.37 -5.90
C SER A 62 -14.39 4.65 -4.45
N THR A 63 -13.57 4.32 -3.45
CA THR A 63 -13.83 4.68 -2.05
C THR A 63 -13.01 5.88 -1.60
N GLU A 64 -11.73 5.92 -2.00
CA GLU A 64 -10.77 6.99 -1.73
C GLU A 64 -9.56 6.86 -2.70
N THR A 65 -8.57 7.76 -2.57
CA THR A 65 -7.29 7.66 -3.32
C THR A 65 -6.08 7.48 -2.41
N ILE A 66 -5.09 6.69 -2.86
CA ILE A 66 -3.82 6.49 -2.12
C ILE A 66 -2.60 6.60 -3.02
N ARG A 67 -1.48 7.05 -2.44
CA ARG A 67 -0.16 7.07 -3.09
C ARG A 67 0.64 5.84 -2.71
N ALA A 68 0.84 4.92 -3.65
CA ALA A 68 1.72 3.78 -3.50
C ALA A 68 3.13 4.13 -3.98
N LYS A 69 4.14 4.09 -3.09
CA LYS A 69 5.55 4.34 -3.41
C LYS A 69 6.28 3.02 -3.68
N PHE A 70 7.05 2.98 -4.76
CA PHE A 70 7.80 1.82 -5.18
C PHE A 70 9.28 2.14 -5.31
N PHE A 71 10.14 1.26 -4.77
CA PHE A 71 11.59 1.45 -4.77
C PHE A 71 12.25 0.74 -5.96
N LYS A 72 13.46 1.21 -6.31
CA LYS A 72 14.17 1.04 -7.59
C LYS A 72 14.05 -0.32 -8.29
N ASP A 73 14.16 -1.44 -7.56
CA ASP A 73 14.07 -2.78 -8.17
C ASP A 73 12.66 -3.10 -8.71
N THR A 74 11.62 -2.50 -8.12
CA THR A 74 10.22 -2.61 -8.54
C THR A 74 9.83 -1.54 -9.57
N VAL A 75 10.62 -0.44 -9.71
CA VAL A 75 10.33 0.65 -10.66
C VAL A 75 10.29 0.15 -12.11
N ASN A 76 11.15 -0.80 -12.48
CA ASN A 76 11.14 -1.38 -13.82
C ASN A 76 9.85 -2.13 -14.14
N GLN A 77 9.17 -2.70 -13.13
CA GLN A 77 7.89 -3.40 -13.33
C GLN A 77 6.73 -2.43 -13.58
N ILE A 78 6.86 -1.17 -13.15
CA ILE A 78 5.82 -0.14 -13.23
C ILE A 78 5.91 0.68 -14.53
N LYS A 79 7.04 0.59 -15.25
CA LYS A 79 7.17 1.25 -16.56
C LYS A 79 6.11 0.82 -17.56
N HIS A 80 5.57 -0.39 -17.39
CA HIS A 80 4.62 -1.04 -18.30
C HIS A 80 3.18 -1.11 -17.77
N ILE A 81 2.90 -0.48 -16.61
CA ILE A 81 1.54 -0.29 -16.07
C ILE A 81 0.97 1.03 -16.57
#